data_AF-A0A8J9SKC5-F1
#
_entry.id   AF-A0A8J9SKC5-F1
#
_cell.length_a   1.000
_cell.length_b   1.000
_cell.length_c   1.000
_cell.angle_alpha   90.00
_cell.angle_beta   90.00
_cell.angle_gamma   90.00
#
_symmetry.space_group_name_H-M   'P 1'
#
loop_
_entity.id
_entity.type
_entity.pdbx_description
1 polymer ?
#
loop_
_entity_poly.entity_id
_entity_poly.type
_entity_poly.pdbx_seq_one_letter_code
_entity_poly.pdbx_strand_id
1 'polypeptide(L)'
;MASADVLVAVLEEGREKQVSTTEAENRIQWVKDLRRILSPPDMIAEDGSVNQEFFKPKKVVLVDDKKWGSAERDLLYQGLEKHGVGKWGDICAELLPRWDEQAVRVKAARLLGSQSLARYVGWKGNREAVEAEYNKNKELGERIGCWKGGLLVEDDDGSVRKALQDLGQT
;
A
#
# COMPACT_ATOMS: atom_id res chain seq x y z
N MET A 1 29.77 -69.58 -10.86
CA MET A 1 30.52 -68.84 -9.82
C MET A 1 30.27 -67.37 -10.10
N ALA A 2 29.47 -66.68 -9.28
CA ALA A 2 29.34 -65.23 -9.41
C ALA A 2 30.72 -64.62 -9.10
N SER A 3 31.27 -63.82 -10.03
CA SER A 3 32.57 -63.17 -9.85
C SER A 3 32.54 -62.29 -8.61
N ALA A 4 33.62 -62.31 -7.82
CA ALA A 4 33.75 -61.51 -6.60
C ALA A 4 33.44 -60.02 -6.85
N ASP A 5 33.73 -59.52 -8.05
CA ASP A 5 33.49 -58.14 -8.46
C ASP A 5 31.99 -57.75 -8.50
N VAL A 6 31.11 -58.70 -8.84
CA VAL A 6 29.66 -58.43 -8.88
C VAL A 6 29.08 -58.37 -7.46
N LEU A 7 29.60 -59.17 -6.54
CA LEU A 7 29.17 -59.16 -5.15
C LEU A 7 29.61 -57.87 -4.43
N VAL A 8 30.80 -57.37 -4.75
CA VAL A 8 31.34 -56.11 -4.20
C VAL A 8 30.51 -54.93 -4.69
N ALA A 9 30.19 -54.86 -5.99
CA ALA A 9 29.39 -53.76 -6.54
C ALA A 9 27.98 -53.65 -5.93
N VAL A 10 27.29 -54.78 -5.71
CA VAL A 10 25.94 -54.80 -5.10
C VAL A 10 25.99 -54.38 -3.61
N LEU A 11 27.05 -54.77 -2.89
CA LEU A 11 27.24 -54.36 -1.49
C LEU A 11 27.57 -52.87 -1.37
N GLU A 12 28.32 -52.31 -2.31
CA GLU A 12 28.65 -50.89 -2.36
C GLU A 12 27.42 -50.03 -2.71
N GLU A 13 26.62 -50.41 -3.71
CA GLU A 13 25.36 -49.71 -4.03
C GLU A 13 24.34 -49.74 -2.88
N GLY A 14 24.27 -50.86 -2.15
CA GLY A 14 23.41 -50.97 -0.95
C GLY A 14 23.87 -50.05 0.18
N ARG A 15 25.19 -49.91 0.36
CA ARG A 15 25.80 -49.04 1.37
C ARG A 15 25.62 -47.56 1.02
N GLU A 16 25.79 -47.18 -0.25
CA GLU A 16 25.59 -45.81 -0.72
C GLU A 16 24.12 -45.36 -0.60
N LYS A 17 23.17 -46.23 -0.95
CA LYS A 17 21.73 -45.95 -0.76
C LYS A 17 21.36 -45.82 0.73
N GLN A 18 21.93 -46.63 1.61
CA GLN A 18 21.71 -46.50 3.06
C GLN A 18 22.30 -45.21 3.64
N VAL A 19 23.53 -44.85 3.27
CA VAL A 19 24.19 -43.61 3.72
C VAL A 19 23.42 -42.38 3.24
N SER A 20 23.01 -42.35 1.97
CA SER A 20 22.18 -41.29 1.39
C SER A 20 20.83 -41.13 2.10
N THR A 21 20.18 -42.24 2.45
CA THR A 21 18.88 -42.22 3.16
C THR A 21 19.04 -41.69 4.58
N THR A 22 20.11 -42.12 5.27
CA THR A 22 20.42 -41.68 6.64
C THR A 22 20.73 -40.18 6.70
N GLU A 23 21.45 -39.63 5.72
CA GLU A 23 21.72 -38.18 5.64
C GLU A 23 20.44 -37.37 5.39
N ALA A 24 19.54 -37.86 4.54
CA ALA A 24 18.26 -37.19 4.29
C ALA A 24 17.36 -37.17 5.54
N GLU A 25 17.29 -38.29 6.26
CA GLU A 25 16.57 -38.40 7.53
C GLU A 25 17.14 -37.45 8.59
N ASN A 26 18.47 -37.41 8.73
CA ASN A 26 19.15 -36.49 9.64
C ASN A 26 18.86 -35.02 9.31
N ARG A 27 18.85 -34.67 8.02
CA ARG A 27 18.52 -33.32 7.57
C ARG A 27 17.07 -32.96 7.89
N ILE A 28 16.12 -33.88 7.68
CA ILE A 28 14.70 -33.66 8.00
C ILE A 28 14.53 -33.44 9.50
N GLN A 29 15.21 -34.25 10.32
CA GLN A 29 15.15 -34.12 11.78
C GLN A 29 15.74 -32.78 12.25
N TRP A 30 16.91 -32.40 11.74
CA TRP A 30 17.54 -31.11 12.02
C TRP A 30 16.62 -29.92 11.68
N VAL A 31 15.92 -29.98 10.54
CA VAL A 31 14.95 -28.94 10.15
C VAL A 31 13.77 -28.88 11.13
N LYS A 32 13.24 -30.03 11.58
CA LYS A 32 12.14 -30.07 12.56
C LYS A 32 12.57 -29.47 13.90
N ASP A 33 13.79 -29.75 14.33
CA ASP A 33 14.31 -29.25 15.61
C ASP A 33 14.56 -27.74 15.55
N LEU A 34 15.14 -27.23 14.46
CA LEU A 34 15.29 -25.79 14.26
C LEU A 34 13.96 -25.05 14.25
N ARG A 35 12.93 -25.62 13.62
CA ARG A 35 11.58 -25.03 13.62
C ARG A 35 11.05 -24.88 15.03
N ARG A 36 11.18 -25.91 15.88
CA ARG A 36 10.72 -25.87 17.28
C ARG A 36 11.44 -24.81 18.11
N ILE A 37 12.71 -24.52 17.81
CA ILE A 37 13.51 -23.52 18.53
C ILE A 37 13.20 -22.10 18.07
N LEU A 38 13.07 -21.90 16.76
CA LEU A 38 13.05 -20.56 16.15
C LEU A 38 11.65 -20.05 15.78
N SER A 39 10.62 -20.86 16.00
CA SER A 39 9.23 -20.54 15.63
C SER A 39 8.33 -20.44 16.86
N PRO A 40 7.27 -19.61 16.81
CA PRO A 40 6.21 -19.66 17.81
C PRO A 40 5.59 -21.06 17.92
N PRO A 41 5.17 -21.50 19.14
CA PRO A 41 4.61 -22.84 19.34
C PRO A 41 3.43 -23.16 18.41
N ASP A 42 2.51 -22.20 18.23
CA ASP A 42 1.31 -22.37 17.39
C ASP A 42 1.62 -22.50 15.88
N MET A 43 2.83 -22.13 15.46
CA MET A 43 3.28 -22.19 14.06
C MET A 43 3.76 -23.60 13.67
N ILE A 44 4.04 -24.46 14.64
CA ILE A 44 4.61 -25.79 14.43
C ILE A 44 3.62 -26.85 14.91
N ALA A 45 3.34 -27.86 14.08
CA ALA A 45 2.50 -28.99 14.45
C ALA A 45 3.27 -29.98 15.35
N GLU A 46 2.56 -30.87 16.04
CA GLU A 46 3.17 -31.85 16.96
C GLU A 46 4.25 -32.72 16.29
N ASP A 47 4.07 -33.05 15.01
CA ASP A 47 5.00 -33.84 14.20
C ASP A 47 6.27 -33.09 13.73
N GLY A 48 6.39 -31.79 14.07
CA GLY A 48 7.48 -30.90 13.67
C GLY A 48 7.31 -30.25 12.29
N SER A 49 6.17 -30.45 11.64
CA SER A 49 5.82 -29.77 10.39
C SER A 49 5.27 -28.35 10.64
N VAL A 50 5.13 -27.57 9.58
CA VAL A 50 4.60 -26.19 9.66
C VAL A 50 3.08 -26.22 9.69
N ASN A 51 2.48 -25.60 10.71
CA ASN A 51 1.03 -25.43 10.82
C ASN A 51 0.54 -24.37 9.81
N GLN A 52 -0.03 -24.80 8.69
CA GLN A 52 -0.55 -23.90 7.64
C GLN A 52 -1.70 -23.01 8.13
N GLU A 53 -2.45 -23.45 9.13
CA GLU A 53 -3.59 -22.69 9.68
C GLU A 53 -3.13 -21.44 10.44
N PHE A 54 -1.91 -21.47 11.00
CA PHE A 54 -1.31 -20.32 11.66
C PHE A 54 -1.20 -19.09 10.74
N PHE A 55 -0.97 -19.32 9.45
CA PHE A 55 -0.77 -18.27 8.44
C PHE A 55 -2.07 -17.81 7.78
N LYS A 56 -3.20 -18.47 8.04
CA LYS A 56 -4.48 -18.04 7.50
C LYS A 56 -4.99 -16.82 8.27
N PRO A 57 -5.57 -15.82 7.58
CA PRO A 57 -6.22 -14.70 8.24
C PRO A 57 -7.32 -15.19 9.20
N LYS A 58 -7.11 -15.04 10.51
CA LYS A 58 -8.08 -15.50 11.56
C LYS A 58 -9.37 -14.70 11.60
N LYS A 59 -9.41 -13.54 10.94
CA LYS A 59 -10.59 -12.69 10.80
C LYS A 59 -10.87 -12.54 9.31
N VAL A 60 -11.99 -13.10 8.85
CA VAL A 60 -12.61 -12.67 7.60
C VAL A 60 -13.11 -11.26 7.85
N VAL A 61 -12.26 -10.27 7.57
CA VAL A 61 -12.69 -8.87 7.57
C VAL A 61 -13.58 -8.73 6.34
N LEU A 62 -14.89 -8.66 6.55
CA LEU A 62 -15.82 -8.20 5.52
C LEU A 62 -15.37 -6.77 5.16
N VAL A 63 -14.60 -6.65 4.08
CA VAL A 63 -14.20 -5.36 3.55
C VAL A 63 -15.46 -4.77 2.92
N ASP A 64 -16.02 -3.73 3.56
CA ASP A 64 -17.05 -2.91 2.94
C ASP A 64 -16.46 -2.36 1.62
N ASP A 65 -17.11 -2.65 0.49
CA ASP A 65 -16.70 -2.26 -0.87
C ASP A 65 -16.93 -0.76 -1.10
N LYS A 66 -16.42 0.05 -0.17
CA LYS A 66 -16.59 1.49 -0.14
C LYS A 66 -15.75 2.12 -1.24
N LYS A 67 -16.38 2.33 -2.40
CA LYS A 67 -15.76 2.93 -3.58
C LYS A 67 -16.05 4.42 -3.65
N TRP A 68 -15.03 5.21 -4.00
CA TRP A 68 -15.22 6.63 -4.29
C TRP A 68 -15.73 6.80 -5.73
N GLY A 69 -16.96 7.28 -5.90
CA GLY A 69 -17.63 7.45 -7.18
C GLY A 69 -17.90 8.91 -7.57
N SER A 70 -18.77 9.08 -8.56
CA SER A 70 -19.24 10.40 -9.01
C SER A 70 -20.09 11.11 -7.95
N ALA A 71 -20.92 10.37 -7.22
CA ALA A 71 -21.77 10.92 -6.16
C ALA A 71 -20.93 11.55 -5.04
N GLU A 72 -19.90 10.86 -4.55
CA GLU A 72 -18.99 11.40 -3.52
C GLU A 72 -18.20 12.60 -4.04
N ARG A 73 -17.83 12.57 -5.33
CA ARG A 73 -17.15 13.69 -5.98
C ARG A 73 -18.07 14.92 -6.05
N ASP A 74 -19.34 14.74 -6.41
CA ASP A 74 -20.32 15.82 -6.49
C ASP A 74 -20.62 16.43 -5.12
N LEU A 75 -20.71 15.59 -4.09
CA LEU A 75 -20.81 16.01 -2.69
C LEU A 75 -19.57 16.76 -2.22
N LEU A 76 -18.38 16.35 -2.65
CA LEU A 76 -17.15 17.07 -2.32
C LEU A 76 -17.12 18.48 -2.94
N TYR A 77 -17.59 18.66 -4.18
CA TYR A 77 -17.74 20.01 -4.75
C TYR A 77 -18.67 20.88 -3.87
N GLN A 78 -19.82 20.35 -3.47
CA GLN A 78 -20.75 21.07 -2.58
C GLN A 78 -20.12 21.39 -1.22
N GLY A 79 -19.32 20.47 -0.67
CA GLY A 79 -18.60 20.68 0.58
C GLY A 79 -17.55 21.78 0.49
N LEU A 80 -16.79 21.82 -0.61
CA LEU A 80 -15.81 22.89 -0.86
C LEU A 80 -16.48 24.25 -1.07
N GLU A 81 -17.64 24.29 -1.73
CA GLU A 81 -18.43 25.51 -1.91
C GLU A 81 -18.99 26.03 -0.57
N LYS A 82 -19.57 25.13 0.24
CA LYS A 82 -20.24 25.49 1.49
C LYS A 82 -19.27 25.77 2.63
N HIS A 83 -18.36 24.83 2.90
CA HIS A 83 -17.49 24.84 4.09
C HIS A 83 -16.10 25.36 3.79
N GLY A 84 -15.58 25.06 2.60
CA GLY A 84 -14.24 25.46 2.17
C GLY A 84 -13.14 24.47 2.56
N VAL A 85 -11.96 24.69 1.99
CA VAL A 85 -10.78 23.88 2.25
C VAL A 85 -10.32 24.06 3.71
N GLY A 86 -10.06 22.93 4.38
CA GLY A 86 -9.64 22.90 5.79
C GLY A 86 -10.77 22.61 6.78
N LYS A 87 -12.03 22.66 6.34
CA LYS A 87 -13.21 22.29 7.16
C LYS A 87 -13.66 20.85 6.90
N TRP A 88 -12.71 19.92 7.01
CA TRP A 88 -12.93 18.52 6.65
C TRP A 88 -13.96 17.83 7.54
N GLY A 89 -13.91 18.06 8.86
CA GLY A 89 -14.87 17.51 9.80
C GLY A 89 -16.31 17.90 9.46
N ASP A 90 -16.55 19.17 9.11
CA ASP A 90 -17.87 19.67 8.72
C ASP A 90 -18.36 19.02 7.41
N ILE A 91 -17.47 18.89 6.42
CA ILE A 91 -17.77 18.21 5.15
C ILE A 91 -18.09 16.73 5.37
N CYS A 92 -17.34 16.04 6.24
CA CYS A 92 -17.58 14.64 6.56
C CYS A 92 -18.91 14.48 7.29
N ALA A 93 -19.16 15.27 8.34
CA ALA A 93 -20.36 15.16 9.15
C ALA A 93 -21.65 15.40 8.35
N GLU A 94 -21.62 16.36 7.42
CA GLU A 94 -22.82 16.75 6.67
C GLU A 94 -23.00 15.98 5.35
N LEU A 95 -21.94 15.81 4.57
CA LEU A 95 -22.04 15.37 3.18
C LEU A 95 -21.41 13.99 2.93
N LEU A 96 -20.34 13.66 3.65
CA LEU A 96 -19.54 12.45 3.41
C LEU A 96 -19.35 11.62 4.70
N PRO A 97 -20.42 11.24 5.43
CA PRO A 97 -20.31 10.67 6.79
C PRO A 97 -19.64 9.30 6.84
N ARG A 98 -19.57 8.61 5.68
CA ARG A 98 -18.86 7.34 5.57
C ARG A 98 -17.34 7.53 5.46
N TRP A 99 -16.85 8.73 5.13
CA TRP A 99 -15.44 9.02 4.87
C TRP A 99 -14.79 9.77 6.03
N ASP A 100 -13.54 9.41 6.32
CA ASP A 100 -12.73 10.17 7.25
C ASP A 100 -12.16 11.45 6.59
N GLU A 101 -11.75 12.38 7.44
CA GLU A 101 -11.23 13.68 7.02
C GLU A 101 -10.01 13.56 6.09
N GLN A 102 -9.15 12.56 6.33
CA GLN A 102 -7.93 12.39 5.54
C GLN A 102 -8.26 11.92 4.11
N ALA A 103 -9.21 11.01 3.95
CA ALA A 103 -9.69 10.56 2.66
C ALA A 103 -10.32 11.72 1.88
N VAL A 104 -11.16 12.53 2.54
CA VAL A 104 -11.76 13.73 1.94
C VAL A 104 -10.69 14.74 1.53
N ARG A 105 -9.70 15.00 2.39
CA ARG A 105 -8.56 15.89 2.10
C ARG A 105 -7.77 15.42 0.87
N VAL A 106 -7.46 14.13 0.77
CA VAL A 106 -6.74 13.56 -0.39
C VAL A 106 -7.56 13.72 -1.67
N LYS A 107 -8.89 13.57 -1.61
CA LYS A 107 -9.77 13.75 -2.76
C LYS A 107 -9.90 15.23 -3.15
N ALA A 108 -9.91 16.14 -2.18
CA ALA A 108 -9.89 17.58 -2.43
C ALA A 108 -8.58 18.02 -3.11
N ALA A 109 -7.44 17.49 -2.65
CA ALA A 109 -6.14 17.71 -3.30
C ALA A 109 -6.15 17.30 -4.78
N ARG A 110 -6.77 16.15 -5.09
CA ARG A 110 -6.96 15.67 -6.47
C ARG A 110 -7.89 16.56 -7.29
N LEU A 111 -8.98 17.04 -6.70
CA LEU A 111 -9.91 17.97 -7.38
C LEU A 111 -9.26 19.30 -7.72
N LEU A 112 -8.44 19.85 -6.81
CA LEU A 112 -7.75 21.11 -7.01
C LEU A 112 -6.44 20.95 -7.81
N GLY A 113 -5.99 19.73 -8.08
CA GLY A 113 -4.73 19.49 -8.80
C GLY A 113 -3.51 19.92 -7.99
N SER A 114 -3.57 19.86 -6.65
CA SER A 114 -2.51 20.36 -5.77
C SER A 114 -2.22 19.38 -4.63
N GLN A 115 -0.95 18.96 -4.48
CA GLN A 115 -0.55 18.07 -3.37
C GLN A 115 -0.71 18.77 -2.01
N SER A 116 -0.28 20.03 -1.92
CA SER A 116 -0.42 20.84 -0.72
C SER A 116 -1.69 21.68 -0.77
N LEU A 117 -2.53 21.54 0.24
CA LEU A 117 -3.73 22.36 0.44
C LEU A 117 -3.50 23.52 1.42
N ALA A 118 -2.28 23.71 1.92
CA ALA A 118 -1.98 24.76 2.91
C ALA A 118 -2.29 26.17 2.39
N ARG A 119 -2.02 26.43 1.11
CA ARG A 119 -2.35 27.69 0.41
C ARG A 119 -3.84 27.91 0.13
N TYR A 120 -4.66 26.88 0.34
CA TYR A 120 -6.09 26.93 0.10
C TYR A 120 -6.90 27.03 1.39
N VAL A 121 -6.29 27.11 2.58
CA VAL A 121 -7.05 27.14 3.84
C VAL A 121 -8.08 28.28 3.84
N GLY A 122 -9.36 27.93 4.02
CA GLY A 122 -10.48 28.87 3.98
C GLY A 122 -11.00 29.22 2.58
N TRP A 123 -10.32 28.80 1.51
CA TRP A 123 -10.79 28.97 0.15
C TRP A 123 -12.09 28.20 -0.09
N LYS A 124 -13.03 28.84 -0.78
CA LYS A 124 -14.32 28.29 -1.18
C LYS A 124 -14.52 28.48 -2.68
N GLY A 125 -15.12 27.49 -3.33
CA GLY A 125 -15.43 27.57 -4.74
C GLY A 125 -16.42 26.50 -5.15
N ASN A 126 -17.29 26.86 -6.09
CA ASN A 126 -18.17 25.93 -6.79
C ASN A 126 -17.36 25.05 -7.75
N ARG A 127 -18.05 24.17 -8.50
CA ARG A 127 -17.40 23.24 -9.43
C ARG A 127 -16.50 23.95 -10.44
N GLU A 128 -16.99 25.02 -11.05
CA GLU A 128 -16.28 25.76 -12.09
C GLU A 128 -15.02 26.42 -11.51
N ALA A 129 -15.09 26.97 -10.30
CA ALA A 129 -13.94 27.53 -9.61
C ALA A 129 -12.89 26.47 -9.27
N VAL A 130 -13.32 25.28 -8.81
CA VAL A 130 -12.42 24.15 -8.53
C VAL A 130 -11.73 23.66 -9.81
N GLU A 131 -12.46 23.54 -10.92
CA GLU A 131 -11.90 23.14 -12.22
C GLU A 131 -10.94 24.19 -12.79
N ALA A 132 -11.27 25.48 -12.64
CA ALA A 132 -10.37 26.57 -13.00
C ALA A 132 -9.07 26.49 -12.18
N GLU A 133 -9.17 26.20 -10.89
CA GLU A 133 -8.00 26.07 -10.01
C GLU A 133 -7.15 24.84 -10.36
N TYR A 134 -7.79 23.71 -10.70
CA TYR A 134 -7.11 22.54 -11.24
C TYR A 134 -6.31 22.89 -12.50
N ASN A 135 -6.93 23.60 -13.45
CA ASN A 135 -6.27 23.98 -14.70
C ASN A 135 -5.10 24.94 -14.47
N LYS A 136 -5.25 25.94 -13.59
CA LYS A 136 -4.14 26.81 -13.19
C LYS A 136 -2.97 26.03 -12.60
N ASN A 137 -3.25 25.11 -11.67
CA ASN A 137 -2.22 24.28 -11.04
C ASN A 137 -1.54 23.34 -12.04
N LYS A 138 -2.32 22.81 -12.98
CA LYS A 138 -1.80 21.99 -14.09
C LYS A 138 -0.86 22.79 -14.98
N GLU A 139 -1.30 23.93 -15.48
CA GLU A 139 -0.49 24.80 -16.36
C GLU A 139 0.79 25.25 -15.66
N LEU A 140 0.68 25.68 -14.38
CA LEU A 140 1.82 26.06 -13.57
C LEU A 140 2.80 24.90 -13.41
N GLY A 141 2.30 23.72 -13.05
CA GLY A 141 3.11 22.53 -12.83
C GLY A 141 3.78 22.03 -14.11
N GLU A 142 3.09 22.06 -15.25
CA GLU A 142 3.65 21.68 -16.55
C GLU A 142 4.75 22.67 -16.96
N ARG A 143 4.55 23.97 -16.72
CA ARG A 143 5.54 25.02 -17.03
C ARG A 143 6.85 24.88 -16.25
N ILE A 144 6.78 24.51 -14.97
CA ILE A 144 7.96 24.44 -14.07
C ILE A 144 8.43 23.00 -13.81
N GLY A 145 7.88 22.00 -14.51
CA GLY A 145 8.25 20.59 -14.35
C GLY A 145 7.79 19.93 -13.03
N CYS A 146 6.85 20.55 -12.32
CA CYS A 146 6.33 20.13 -11.02
C CYS A 146 4.95 19.43 -11.09
N TRP A 147 4.44 19.14 -12.29
CA TRP A 147 3.21 18.35 -12.47
C TRP A 147 3.51 16.85 -12.41
N LYS A 148 3.10 16.18 -11.31
CA LYS A 148 3.36 14.76 -11.09
C LYS A 148 2.09 14.03 -10.70
N GLY A 149 1.72 13.04 -11.50
CA GLY A 149 0.56 12.18 -11.23
C GLY A 149 -0.76 12.94 -11.11
N GLY A 150 -0.96 14.05 -11.83
CA GLY A 150 -2.19 14.85 -11.77
C GLY A 150 -2.25 15.87 -10.63
N LEU A 151 -1.11 16.21 -10.04
CA LEU A 151 -0.99 17.18 -8.94
C LEU A 151 0.23 18.08 -9.15
N LEU A 152 0.11 19.33 -8.74
CA LEU A 152 1.22 20.24 -8.50
C LEU A 152 1.95 19.82 -7.22
N VAL A 153 3.22 19.42 -7.35
CA VAL A 153 4.05 18.88 -6.26
C VAL A 153 5.23 19.82 -6.01
N GLU A 154 5.48 20.16 -4.75
CA GLU A 154 6.63 20.99 -4.36
C GLU A 154 7.95 20.23 -4.63
N ASP A 155 8.97 20.94 -5.07
CA ASP A 155 10.33 20.44 -5.29
C ASP A 155 11.32 21.04 -4.28
N ASP A 156 12.51 20.43 -4.20
CA ASP A 156 13.56 20.87 -3.28
C ASP A 156 14.13 22.26 -3.66
N ASP A 157 14.00 22.64 -4.94
CA ASP A 157 14.43 23.94 -5.47
C ASP A 157 13.45 25.09 -5.16
N GLY A 158 12.27 24.76 -4.60
CA GLY A 158 11.21 25.70 -4.25
C GLY A 158 10.60 26.41 -5.45
N SER A 159 10.60 25.77 -6.63
CA SER A 159 10.12 26.31 -7.90
C SER A 159 8.64 26.67 -7.83
N VAL A 160 7.83 25.83 -7.19
CA VAL A 160 6.39 26.09 -7.00
C VAL A 160 6.17 27.35 -6.17
N ARG A 161 6.85 27.46 -5.02
CA ARG A 161 6.76 28.63 -4.13
C ARG A 161 7.15 29.93 -4.84
N LYS A 162 8.25 29.93 -5.59
CA LYS A 162 8.72 31.10 -6.36
C LYS A 162 7.68 31.50 -7.41
N ALA A 163 7.22 30.54 -8.21
CA ALA A 163 6.27 30.81 -9.28
C ALA A 163 4.90 31.30 -8.77
N LEU A 164 4.47 30.84 -7.59
CA LEU A 164 3.26 31.34 -6.92
C LEU A 164 3.43 32.77 -6.39
N GLN A 165 4.60 33.12 -5.83
CA GLN A 165 4.92 34.48 -5.40
C GLN A 165 4.91 35.46 -6.57
N ASP A 166 5.49 35.08 -7.71
CA ASP A 166 5.50 35.90 -8.93
C ASP A 166 4.10 36.16 -9.49
N LEU A 167 3.17 35.23 -9.24
CA LEU A 167 1.76 35.34 -9.62
C LEU A 167 0.89 36.07 -8.58
N GLY A 168 1.47 36.50 -7.45
CA GLY A 168 0.75 37.16 -6.35
C GLY A 168 -0.19 36.23 -5.58
N GLN A 169 0.04 34.91 -5.63
CA GLN A 169 -0.77 33.89 -4.98
C GLN A 169 0.01 33.29 -3.80
N THR A 170 -0.06 33.96 -2.65
CA THR A 170 0.50 33.47 -1.37
C THR A 170 -0.59 33.17 -0.38
#